data_AF-S6EWY7-F1
#
_entry.id   AF-S6EWY7-F1
#
_cell.length_a   1.000
_cell.length_b   1.000
_cell.length_c   1.000
_cell.angle_alpha   90.00
_cell.angle_beta   90.00
_cell.angle_gamma   90.00
#
_symmetry.space_group_name_H-M   'P 1'
#
loop_
_entity.id
_entity.type
_entity.pdbx_description
1 polymer ?
#
loop_
_entity_poly.entity_id
_entity_poly.type
_entity_poly.pdbx_seq_one_letter_code
_entity_poly.pdbx_strand_id
1 'polypeptide(L)'
;MKFIEKIYDYIDDNEGRVIIACNAGNLGRIQQTIDAAIKLGRRVAFTGEDMDQIIETATRLNKLQIVDKKSIIKPAEIKKYADNELVILETGRMGEPLKSLGDMAHRRHKYVKIKDGDLVLAVTSPSVSYETTIARIENKIYKAGGVMKMLASDLKISGHANARDLQFLLDIFRPKNLIPIQGEYRELSAHADLAMEMDILPEHIFIAKRGETVSLENGDMIPSGVIQAENVMIDGSGVGDIGSVVLRDRKVLSEDGIFIAVITISKTERKIVSKSRVHTRGFVYVKTSRDLMREAGELVNETVDKYLSGKEFDWAEIKGSIRDALGKFLYEQTKRKPVILPVVMEARQPQDLNKRYTKKNHNKK
;
A
#
# COMPACT_ATOMS: atom_id res chain seq x y z
N MET A 1 23.07 -24.91 6.91
CA MET A 1 22.71 -26.31 7.21
C MET A 1 21.26 -26.41 7.70
N LYS A 2 20.89 -25.81 8.85
CA LYS A 2 19.55 -25.91 9.46
C LYS A 2 18.31 -25.53 8.62
N PHE A 3 18.43 -24.76 7.54
CA PHE A 3 17.27 -24.26 6.77
C PHE A 3 16.82 -25.21 5.66
N ILE A 4 17.78 -25.79 4.94
CA ILE A 4 17.51 -26.82 3.94
C ILE A 4 16.88 -28.01 4.64
N GLU A 5 17.42 -28.39 5.81
CA GLU A 5 16.86 -29.42 6.67
C GLU A 5 15.39 -29.10 7.01
N LYS A 6 15.05 -27.91 7.52
CA LYS A 6 13.64 -27.60 7.82
C LYS A 6 12.70 -27.60 6.62
N ILE A 7 13.09 -27.02 5.49
CA ILE A 7 12.24 -27.07 4.28
C ILE A 7 12.07 -28.52 3.83
N TYR A 8 13.15 -29.30 3.85
CA TYR A 8 13.11 -30.71 3.54
C TYR A 8 12.17 -31.47 4.48
N ASP A 9 12.33 -31.30 5.80
CA ASP A 9 11.51 -31.95 6.83
C ASP A 9 10.02 -31.61 6.64
N TYR A 10 9.69 -30.33 6.43
CA TYR A 10 8.30 -29.92 6.16
C TYR A 10 7.73 -30.54 4.88
N ILE A 11 8.56 -30.78 3.86
CA ILE A 11 8.12 -31.44 2.63
C ILE A 11 8.00 -32.96 2.84
N ASP A 12 8.92 -33.58 3.58
CA ASP A 12 8.95 -35.02 3.83
C ASP A 12 7.80 -35.46 4.74
N ASP A 13 7.61 -34.75 5.86
CA ASP A 13 6.61 -35.07 6.90
C ASP A 13 5.15 -34.90 6.42
N ASN A 14 4.91 -34.13 5.36
CA ASN A 14 3.56 -33.79 4.94
C ASN A 14 3.04 -34.69 3.81
N GLU A 15 2.08 -35.56 4.10
CA GLU A 15 1.49 -36.48 3.11
C GLU A 15 0.67 -35.77 2.00
N GLY A 16 0.21 -34.55 2.24
CA GLY A 16 -0.50 -33.74 1.24
C GLY A 16 0.42 -32.87 0.38
N ARG A 17 -0.19 -31.94 -0.36
CA ARG A 17 0.57 -30.93 -1.13
C ARG A 17 1.25 -29.96 -0.19
N VAL A 18 2.44 -29.51 -0.59
CA VAL A 18 3.18 -28.48 0.14
C VAL A 18 3.25 -27.22 -0.71
N ILE A 19 2.63 -26.15 -0.24
CA ILE A 19 2.55 -24.85 -0.89
C ILE A 19 3.54 -23.91 -0.21
N ILE A 20 4.62 -23.58 -0.89
CA ILE A 20 5.70 -22.73 -0.37
C ILE A 20 5.52 -21.32 -0.92
N ALA A 21 5.36 -20.33 -0.04
CA ALA A 21 5.26 -18.93 -0.42
C ALA A 21 6.57 -18.18 -0.15
N CYS A 22 7.22 -17.66 -1.21
CA CYS A 22 8.52 -17.00 -1.10
C CYS A 22 8.64 -15.73 -1.95
N ASN A 23 9.56 -14.82 -1.57
CA ASN A 23 9.90 -13.68 -2.42
C ASN A 23 10.67 -14.16 -3.67
N ALA A 24 10.24 -13.73 -4.86
CA ALA A 24 10.85 -14.11 -6.13
C ALA A 24 12.34 -13.71 -6.24
N GLY A 25 12.77 -12.66 -5.54
CA GLY A 25 14.17 -12.25 -5.47
C GLY A 25 15.06 -13.19 -4.63
N ASN A 26 14.48 -14.13 -3.88
CA ASN A 26 15.23 -15.04 -3.03
C ASN A 26 15.59 -16.34 -3.76
N LEU A 27 16.45 -16.24 -4.77
CA LEU A 27 16.89 -17.38 -5.58
C LEU A 27 17.48 -18.52 -4.76
N GLY A 28 18.17 -18.21 -3.65
CA GLY A 28 18.68 -19.23 -2.74
C GLY A 28 17.57 -20.07 -2.11
N ARG A 29 16.46 -19.44 -1.69
CA ARG A 29 15.31 -20.15 -1.11
C ARG A 29 14.57 -20.98 -2.16
N ILE A 30 14.48 -20.44 -3.38
CA ILE A 30 13.91 -21.15 -4.53
C ILE A 30 14.74 -22.40 -4.85
N GLN A 31 16.07 -22.27 -4.96
CA GLN A 31 16.99 -23.38 -5.18
C GLN A 31 16.81 -24.48 -4.12
N GLN A 32 16.85 -24.10 -2.84
CA GLN A 32 16.70 -25.05 -1.73
C GLN A 32 15.37 -25.80 -1.75
N THR A 33 14.30 -25.10 -2.13
CA THR A 33 12.97 -25.70 -2.28
C THR A 33 12.94 -26.72 -3.43
N ILE A 34 13.53 -26.35 -4.58
CA ILE A 34 13.61 -27.24 -5.74
C ILE A 34 14.43 -28.48 -5.41
N ASP A 35 15.61 -28.31 -4.79
CA ASP A 35 16.49 -29.41 -4.43
C ASP A 35 15.83 -30.38 -3.45
N ALA A 36 15.14 -29.84 -2.43
CA ALA A 36 14.41 -30.66 -1.46
C ALA A 36 13.26 -31.43 -2.11
N ALA A 37 12.46 -30.77 -2.95
CA ALA A 37 11.34 -31.39 -3.66
C ALA A 37 11.83 -32.53 -4.57
N ILE A 38 12.84 -32.27 -5.41
CA ILE A 38 13.40 -33.27 -6.34
C ILE A 38 13.99 -34.45 -5.56
N LYS A 39 14.73 -34.19 -4.47
CA LYS A 39 15.30 -35.26 -3.64
C LYS A 39 14.24 -36.16 -3.02
N LEU A 40 13.07 -35.62 -2.69
CA LEU A 40 11.91 -36.34 -2.16
C LEU A 40 11.01 -36.93 -3.26
N GLY A 41 11.42 -36.86 -4.53
CA GLY A 41 10.64 -37.36 -5.65
C GLY A 41 9.37 -36.55 -5.96
N ARG A 42 9.26 -35.34 -5.41
CA ARG A 42 8.13 -34.43 -5.64
C ARG A 42 8.40 -33.47 -6.80
N ARG A 43 7.37 -33.24 -7.59
CA ARG A 43 7.36 -32.28 -8.71
C ARG A 43 7.09 -30.88 -8.20
N VAL A 44 7.68 -29.89 -8.85
CA VAL A 44 7.56 -28.47 -8.50
C VAL A 44 6.72 -27.74 -9.55
N ALA A 45 5.68 -27.03 -9.10
CA ALA A 45 4.87 -26.15 -9.94
C ALA A 45 5.03 -24.69 -9.49
N PHE A 46 5.40 -23.79 -10.40
CA PHE A 46 5.53 -22.35 -10.12
C PHE A 46 4.26 -21.60 -10.47
N THR A 47 3.60 -20.98 -9.49
CA THR A 47 2.29 -20.33 -9.70
C THR A 47 2.32 -18.80 -9.69
N GLY A 48 3.47 -18.20 -9.38
CA GLY A 48 3.68 -16.75 -9.40
C GLY A 48 3.76 -16.13 -10.81
N GLU A 49 3.39 -14.86 -10.93
CA GLU A 49 3.56 -14.06 -12.14
C GLU A 49 5.06 -13.82 -12.44
N ASP A 50 5.43 -13.73 -13.72
CA ASP A 50 6.81 -13.54 -14.21
C ASP A 50 7.84 -14.62 -13.84
N MET A 51 7.42 -15.73 -13.23
CA MET A 51 8.36 -16.75 -12.78
C MET A 51 9.08 -17.49 -13.89
N ASP A 52 8.42 -17.72 -15.02
CA ASP A 52 9.07 -18.33 -16.18
C ASP A 52 10.28 -17.50 -16.60
N GLN A 53 10.16 -16.16 -16.61
CA GLN A 53 11.25 -15.25 -16.95
C GLN A 53 12.35 -15.22 -15.88
N ILE A 54 11.99 -15.24 -14.59
CA ILE A 54 12.95 -15.26 -13.49
C ILE A 54 13.77 -16.55 -13.51
N ILE A 55 13.12 -17.71 -13.65
CA ILE A 55 13.77 -19.02 -13.72
C ILE A 55 14.65 -19.09 -14.96
N GLU A 56 14.12 -18.72 -16.13
CA GLU A 56 14.88 -18.73 -17.38
C GLU A 56 16.14 -17.87 -17.26
N THR A 57 16.00 -16.64 -16.73
CA THR A 57 17.12 -15.72 -16.54
C THR A 57 18.12 -16.26 -15.53
N ALA A 58 17.65 -16.74 -14.37
CA ALA A 58 18.52 -17.26 -13.31
C ALA A 58 19.26 -18.52 -13.75
N THR A 59 18.61 -19.43 -14.48
CA THR A 59 19.26 -20.62 -15.05
C THR A 59 20.26 -20.24 -16.13
N ARG A 60 19.92 -19.30 -17.04
CA ARG A 60 20.87 -18.80 -18.05
C ARG A 60 22.11 -18.16 -17.42
N LEU A 61 21.95 -17.48 -16.29
CA LEU A 61 23.05 -16.86 -15.53
C LEU A 61 23.74 -17.83 -14.55
N ASN A 62 23.40 -19.12 -14.56
CA ASN A 62 23.91 -20.14 -13.63
C ASN A 62 23.70 -19.79 -12.14
N LYS A 63 22.65 -19.04 -11.83
CA LYS A 63 22.21 -18.69 -10.46
C LYS A 63 21.15 -19.64 -9.91
N LEU A 64 20.53 -20.42 -10.79
CA LEU A 64 19.56 -21.46 -10.43
C LEU A 64 19.88 -22.73 -11.24
N GLN A 65 20.17 -23.82 -10.55
CA GLN A 65 20.48 -25.11 -11.13
C GLN A 65 19.32 -26.07 -10.92
N ILE A 66 18.77 -26.60 -12.00
CA ILE A 66 17.67 -27.56 -11.94
C ILE A 66 18.19 -28.87 -12.51
N VAL A 67 18.54 -29.80 -11.61
CA VAL A 67 19.16 -31.09 -11.95
C VAL A 67 18.19 -31.95 -12.76
N ASP A 68 16.92 -32.00 -12.37
CA ASP A 68 15.87 -32.67 -13.13
C ASP A 68 14.81 -31.67 -13.62
N LYS A 69 14.94 -31.23 -14.87
CA LYS A 69 13.96 -30.33 -15.51
C LYS A 69 12.58 -30.96 -15.68
N LYS A 70 12.46 -32.30 -15.71
CA LYS A 70 11.16 -32.98 -15.87
C LYS A 70 10.34 -32.96 -14.59
N SER A 71 10.98 -32.72 -13.45
CA SER A 71 10.33 -32.50 -12.17
C SER A 71 9.68 -31.11 -12.07
N ILE A 72 10.00 -30.17 -12.97
CA ILE A 72 9.31 -28.89 -13.06
C ILE A 72 8.10 -29.02 -14.00
N ILE A 73 6.92 -28.75 -13.47
CA ILE A 73 5.65 -28.89 -14.21
C ILE A 73 4.95 -27.54 -14.35
N LYS A 74 4.13 -27.41 -15.40
CA LYS A 74 3.31 -26.20 -15.58
C LYS A 74 2.14 -26.19 -14.57
N PRO A 75 1.68 -25.02 -14.10
CA PRO A 75 0.53 -24.94 -13.20
C PRO A 75 -0.74 -25.64 -13.69
N ALA A 76 -0.98 -25.64 -15.01
CA ALA A 76 -2.11 -26.33 -15.62
C ALA A 76 -2.07 -27.86 -15.43
N GLU A 77 -0.90 -28.43 -15.15
CA GLU A 77 -0.68 -29.86 -15.01
C GLU A 77 -0.78 -30.36 -13.57
N ILE A 78 -0.91 -29.46 -12.59
CA ILE A 78 -1.02 -29.80 -11.16
C ILE A 78 -2.09 -30.88 -10.92
N LYS A 79 -3.22 -30.83 -11.63
CA LYS A 79 -4.33 -31.79 -11.48
C LYS A 79 -4.02 -33.21 -11.97
N LYS A 80 -2.90 -33.44 -12.68
CA LYS A 80 -2.51 -34.74 -13.23
C LYS A 80 -1.77 -35.62 -12.23
N TYR A 81 -1.30 -35.05 -11.12
CA TYR A 81 -0.44 -35.71 -10.14
C TYR A 81 -1.17 -35.86 -8.80
N ALA A 82 -0.76 -36.84 -8.00
CA ALA A 82 -1.26 -37.01 -6.64
C ALA A 82 -0.71 -35.91 -5.71
N ASP A 83 -1.39 -35.69 -4.59
CA ASP A 83 -1.07 -34.58 -3.68
C ASP A 83 0.33 -34.71 -3.06
N ASN A 84 0.72 -35.92 -2.69
CA ASN A 84 2.03 -36.24 -2.13
C ASN A 84 3.18 -36.11 -3.15
N GLU A 85 2.88 -36.01 -4.45
CA GLU A 85 3.87 -35.83 -5.50
C GLU A 85 4.14 -34.34 -5.80
N LEU A 86 3.52 -33.42 -5.06
CA LEU A 86 3.48 -32.00 -5.45
C LEU A 86 4.05 -31.06 -4.39
N VAL A 87 4.93 -30.19 -4.86
CA VAL A 87 5.32 -28.93 -4.21
C VAL A 87 4.90 -27.78 -5.12
N ILE A 88 4.12 -26.86 -4.57
CA ILE A 88 3.68 -25.65 -5.28
C ILE A 88 4.51 -24.50 -4.75
N LEU A 89 5.25 -23.83 -5.60
CA LEU A 89 6.08 -22.69 -5.24
C LEU A 89 5.38 -21.40 -5.72
N GLU A 90 4.75 -20.73 -4.76
CA GLU A 90 4.12 -19.43 -4.95
C GLU A 90 5.12 -18.32 -4.69
N THR A 91 5.37 -17.51 -5.70
CA THR A 91 6.39 -16.47 -5.68
C THR A 91 5.84 -15.15 -6.21
N GLY A 92 6.48 -14.07 -5.83
CA GLY A 92 6.11 -12.73 -6.26
C GLY A 92 6.95 -11.68 -5.55
N ARG A 93 6.65 -10.41 -5.84
CA ARG A 93 7.23 -9.27 -5.13
C ARG A 93 6.71 -9.20 -3.70
N MET A 94 7.26 -8.30 -2.90
CA MET A 94 6.89 -8.18 -1.48
C MET A 94 5.36 -8.06 -1.30
N GLY A 95 4.77 -9.00 -0.55
CA GLY A 95 3.33 -9.04 -0.26
C GLY A 95 2.47 -9.78 -1.30
N GLU A 96 2.94 -9.97 -2.53
CA GLU A 96 2.19 -10.68 -3.58
C GLU A 96 1.95 -12.17 -3.27
N PRO A 97 2.95 -12.96 -2.81
CA PRO A 97 2.72 -14.34 -2.42
C PRO A 97 1.64 -14.48 -1.35
N LEU A 98 1.63 -13.59 -0.35
CA LEU A 98 0.61 -13.59 0.71
C LEU A 98 -0.79 -13.30 0.16
N LYS A 99 -0.91 -12.33 -0.75
CA LYS A 99 -2.17 -12.06 -1.43
C LYS A 99 -2.66 -13.27 -2.22
N SER A 100 -1.76 -13.92 -2.96
CA SER A 100 -2.05 -15.13 -3.74
C SER A 100 -2.49 -16.30 -2.85
N LEU A 101 -1.83 -16.52 -1.72
CA LEU A 101 -2.29 -17.48 -0.69
C LEU A 101 -3.71 -17.15 -0.21
N GLY A 102 -4.01 -15.86 0.00
CA GLY A 102 -5.36 -15.40 0.27
C GLY A 102 -6.36 -15.80 -0.83
N ASP A 103 -5.99 -15.61 -2.10
CA ASP A 103 -6.83 -16.01 -3.23
C ASP A 103 -6.99 -17.54 -3.36
N MET A 104 -5.95 -18.31 -3.03
CA MET A 104 -6.02 -19.78 -2.96
C MET A 104 -6.99 -20.23 -1.84
N ALA A 105 -6.96 -19.57 -0.68
CA ALA A 105 -7.87 -19.85 0.44
C ALA A 105 -9.33 -19.50 0.11
N HIS A 106 -9.60 -18.42 -0.64
CA HIS A 106 -10.96 -18.11 -1.13
C HIS A 106 -11.34 -18.84 -2.42
N ARG A 107 -10.51 -19.77 -2.90
CA ARG A 107 -10.75 -20.55 -4.12
C ARG A 107 -10.88 -19.70 -5.39
N ARG A 108 -10.27 -18.51 -5.40
CA ARG A 108 -10.22 -17.56 -6.54
C ARG A 108 -8.98 -17.72 -7.39
N HIS A 109 -7.91 -18.29 -6.84
CA HIS A 109 -6.68 -18.53 -7.57
C HIS A 109 -6.90 -19.56 -8.71
N LYS A 110 -6.28 -19.30 -9.87
CA LYS A 110 -6.62 -19.96 -11.15
C LYS A 110 -6.35 -21.47 -11.15
N TYR A 111 -5.20 -21.89 -10.60
CA TYR A 111 -4.73 -23.27 -10.69
C TYR A 111 -4.86 -24.04 -9.38
N VAL A 112 -4.56 -23.36 -8.27
CA VAL A 112 -4.49 -23.94 -6.92
C VAL A 112 -5.62 -23.41 -6.05
N LYS A 113 -6.28 -24.31 -5.33
CA LYS A 113 -7.30 -24.03 -4.31
C LYS A 113 -6.91 -24.83 -3.07
N ILE A 114 -6.89 -24.19 -1.91
CA ILE A 114 -6.54 -24.87 -0.67
C ILE A 114 -7.64 -25.87 -0.31
N LYS A 115 -7.21 -27.04 0.18
CA LYS A 115 -8.05 -28.13 0.65
C LYS A 115 -7.43 -28.82 1.88
N ASP A 116 -8.21 -29.71 2.48
CA ASP A 116 -7.78 -30.56 3.60
C ASP A 116 -6.46 -31.28 3.29
N GLY A 117 -5.51 -31.22 4.23
CA GLY A 117 -4.19 -31.84 4.11
C GLY A 117 -3.11 -31.00 3.42
N ASP A 118 -3.44 -29.81 2.91
CA ASP A 118 -2.42 -28.90 2.39
C ASP A 118 -1.60 -28.26 3.52
N LEU A 119 -0.28 -28.28 3.35
CA LEU A 119 0.64 -27.47 4.17
C LEU A 119 1.04 -26.22 3.41
N VAL A 120 0.79 -25.04 3.98
CA VAL A 120 1.27 -23.76 3.47
C VAL A 120 2.47 -23.30 4.28
N LEU A 121 3.64 -23.24 3.66
CA LEU A 121 4.88 -22.79 4.29
C LEU A 121 5.28 -21.42 3.74
N ALA A 122 5.15 -20.38 4.55
CA ALA A 122 5.67 -19.06 4.22
C ALA A 122 7.13 -18.95 4.65
N VAL A 123 8.04 -18.91 3.67
CA VAL A 123 9.50 -18.97 3.91
C VAL A 123 10.15 -17.59 3.96
N THR A 124 9.36 -16.52 3.90
CA THR A 124 9.85 -15.13 4.02
C THR A 124 9.37 -14.53 5.33
N SER A 125 10.31 -13.94 6.09
CA SER A 125 9.98 -13.15 7.27
C SER A 125 9.13 -11.95 6.86
N PRO A 126 7.91 -11.81 7.41
CA PRO A 126 7.06 -10.72 7.01
C PRO A 126 7.55 -9.41 7.61
N SER A 127 7.34 -8.31 6.89
CA SER A 127 7.44 -6.99 7.50
C SER A 127 6.40 -6.85 8.61
N VAL A 128 6.74 -6.14 9.69
CA VAL A 128 5.82 -5.81 10.79
C VAL A 128 4.50 -5.22 10.27
N SER A 129 4.55 -4.46 9.19
CA SER A 129 3.38 -3.88 8.51
C SER A 129 2.36 -4.92 7.97
N TYR A 130 2.76 -6.18 7.80
CA TYR A 130 1.93 -7.25 7.24
C TYR A 130 1.36 -8.22 8.27
N GLU A 131 1.68 -8.09 9.55
CA GLU A 131 1.26 -9.05 10.60
C GLU A 131 -0.24 -9.28 10.63
N THR A 132 -1.04 -8.21 10.59
CA THR A 132 -2.51 -8.30 10.58
C THR A 132 -3.02 -8.99 9.31
N THR A 133 -2.40 -8.73 8.17
CA THR A 133 -2.78 -9.34 6.89
C THR A 133 -2.49 -10.84 6.90
N ILE A 134 -1.34 -11.25 7.45
CA ILE A 134 -0.94 -12.65 7.58
C ILE A 134 -1.87 -13.40 8.50
N ALA A 135 -2.16 -12.87 9.69
CA ALA A 135 -3.10 -13.50 10.61
C ALA A 135 -4.47 -13.72 9.97
N ARG A 136 -4.94 -12.79 9.13
CA ARG A 136 -6.19 -12.96 8.37
C ARG A 136 -6.10 -14.04 7.28
N ILE A 137 -4.97 -14.14 6.59
CA ILE A 137 -4.74 -15.17 5.56
C ILE A 137 -4.64 -16.54 6.23
N GLU A 138 -3.85 -16.66 7.29
CA GLU A 138 -3.71 -17.88 8.09
C GLU A 138 -5.07 -18.41 8.54
N ASN A 139 -5.90 -17.57 9.18
CA ASN A 139 -7.26 -17.94 9.57
C ASN A 139 -8.11 -18.48 8.41
N LYS A 140 -7.91 -17.95 7.19
CA LYS A 140 -8.64 -18.40 6.00
C LYS A 140 -8.10 -19.72 5.45
N ILE A 141 -6.78 -19.94 5.54
CA ILE A 141 -6.14 -21.20 5.19
C ILE A 141 -6.66 -22.31 6.10
N TYR A 142 -6.68 -22.08 7.42
CA TYR A 142 -7.28 -23.02 8.39
C TYR A 142 -8.75 -23.30 8.10
N LYS A 143 -9.55 -22.27 7.77
CA LYS A 143 -10.95 -22.46 7.36
C LYS A 143 -11.13 -23.24 6.06
N ALA A 144 -10.13 -23.26 5.19
CA ALA A 144 -10.13 -23.99 3.93
C ALA A 144 -9.57 -25.43 4.07
N GLY A 145 -9.16 -25.84 5.28
CA GLY A 145 -8.65 -27.18 5.58
C GLY A 145 -7.13 -27.32 5.54
N GLY A 146 -6.41 -26.26 5.15
CA GLY A 146 -4.95 -26.25 5.15
C GLY A 146 -4.36 -25.81 6.48
N VAL A 147 -3.08 -26.10 6.69
CA VAL A 147 -2.31 -25.62 7.84
C VAL A 147 -1.25 -24.65 7.34
N MET A 148 -1.17 -23.46 7.93
CA MET A 148 -0.11 -22.50 7.62
C MET A 148 1.00 -22.56 8.68
N LYS A 149 2.26 -22.53 8.24
CA LYS A 149 3.45 -22.38 9.07
C LYS A 149 4.32 -21.27 8.51
N MET A 150 4.90 -20.47 9.40
CA MET A 150 5.85 -19.41 9.06
C MET A 150 7.24 -19.91 9.38
N LEU A 151 8.13 -20.06 8.39
CA LEU A 151 9.49 -20.53 8.69
C LEU A 151 10.27 -19.57 9.61
N ALA A 152 9.89 -18.29 9.57
CA ALA A 152 10.43 -17.24 10.42
C ALA A 152 10.07 -17.38 11.91
N SER A 153 8.99 -18.10 12.27
CA SER A 153 8.68 -18.37 13.69
C SER A 153 9.72 -19.27 14.32
N ASP A 154 10.30 -20.17 13.51
CA ASP A 154 11.22 -21.17 14.01
C ASP A 154 12.69 -20.76 13.82
N LEU A 155 12.94 -19.77 12.95
CA LEU A 155 14.26 -19.24 12.62
C LEU A 155 14.15 -17.75 12.32
N LYS A 156 14.54 -16.87 13.26
CA LYS A 156 14.64 -15.42 13.00
C LYS A 156 15.79 -15.16 12.03
N ILE A 157 15.48 -15.09 10.74
CA ILE A 157 16.47 -14.86 9.68
C ILE A 157 16.04 -13.65 8.85
N SER A 158 17.01 -12.77 8.61
CA SER A 158 16.88 -11.59 7.76
C SER A 158 17.80 -11.71 6.56
N GLY A 159 17.49 -10.98 5.48
CA GLY A 159 18.47 -10.71 4.41
C GLY A 159 19.49 -9.63 4.80
N HIS A 160 19.32 -9.01 5.97
CA HIS A 160 20.17 -7.95 6.51
C HIS A 160 21.02 -8.46 7.67
N ALA A 161 22.21 -7.88 7.81
CA ALA A 161 23.15 -8.11 8.90
C ALA A 161 22.49 -7.80 10.27
N ASN A 162 22.80 -8.63 11.27
CA ASN A 162 22.46 -8.34 12.66
C ASN A 162 23.56 -7.51 13.33
N ALA A 163 23.36 -7.10 14.59
CA ALA A 163 24.32 -6.27 15.33
C ALA A 163 25.76 -6.82 15.33
N ARG A 164 25.93 -8.14 15.55
CA ARG A 164 27.25 -8.79 15.55
C ARG A 164 27.86 -8.85 14.15
N ASP A 165 27.04 -9.02 13.12
CA ASP A 165 27.52 -9.00 11.73
C ASP A 165 28.02 -7.60 11.34
N LEU A 166 27.32 -6.54 11.80
CA LEU A 166 27.72 -5.15 11.59
C LEU A 166 29.03 -4.84 12.34
N GLN A 167 29.14 -5.25 13.61
CA GLN A 167 30.37 -5.08 14.38
C GLN A 167 31.55 -5.86 13.76
N PHE A 168 31.30 -7.08 13.29
CA PHE A 168 32.31 -7.85 12.57
C PHE A 168 32.80 -7.12 11.30
N LEU A 169 31.89 -6.47 10.58
CA LEU A 169 32.24 -5.65 9.42
C LEU A 169 33.10 -4.44 9.82
N LEU A 170 32.75 -3.76 10.92
CA LEU A 170 33.53 -2.64 11.45
C LEU A 170 34.93 -3.09 11.90
N ASP A 171 35.07 -4.28 12.50
CA ASP A 171 36.37 -4.84 12.93
C ASP A 171 37.28 -5.15 11.72
N ILE A 172 36.71 -5.65 10.63
CA ILE A 172 37.44 -5.93 9.39
C ILE A 172 37.94 -4.64 8.75
N PHE A 173 37.05 -3.64 8.59
CA PHE A 173 37.38 -2.44 7.82
C PHE A 173 38.11 -1.38 8.64
N ARG A 174 37.93 -1.38 9.97
CA ARG A 174 38.44 -0.36 10.90
C ARG A 174 38.26 1.06 10.35
N PRO A 175 37.01 1.44 9.99
CA PRO A 175 36.78 2.71 9.33
C PRO A 175 37.06 3.87 10.29
N LYS A 176 37.70 4.93 9.80
CA LYS A 176 37.83 6.19 10.56
C LYS A 176 36.45 6.84 10.77
N ASN A 177 35.60 6.79 9.75
CA ASN A 177 34.29 7.45 9.71
C ASN A 177 33.18 6.47 9.35
N LEU A 178 31.99 6.64 9.93
CA LEU A 178 30.81 5.82 9.64
C LEU A 178 29.60 6.69 9.29
N ILE A 179 28.94 6.35 8.19
CA ILE A 179 27.59 6.85 7.86
C ILE A 179 26.64 5.64 7.88
N PRO A 180 25.84 5.45 8.94
CA PRO A 180 24.80 4.43 8.93
C PRO A 180 23.81 4.70 7.81
N ILE A 181 23.53 3.68 6.99
CA ILE A 181 22.56 3.74 5.88
C ILE A 181 21.53 2.62 5.99
N GLN A 182 20.45 2.76 5.21
CA GLN A 182 19.40 1.75 5.04
C GLN A 182 18.72 1.34 6.36
N GLY A 183 17.90 2.25 6.90
CA GLY A 183 17.06 2.00 8.05
C GLY A 183 16.25 3.23 8.45
N GLU A 184 15.28 3.04 9.34
CA GLU A 184 14.63 4.12 10.06
C GLU A 184 15.58 4.71 11.11
N TYR A 185 15.31 5.93 11.59
CA TYR A 185 16.22 6.64 12.49
C TYR A 185 16.65 5.79 13.72
N ARG A 186 15.73 5.01 14.29
CA ARG A 186 16.04 4.08 15.40
C ARG A 186 17.07 3.00 15.06
N GLU A 187 17.08 2.53 13.81
CA GLU A 187 18.02 1.51 13.32
C GLU A 187 19.39 2.13 13.02
N LEU A 188 19.40 3.34 12.44
CA LEU A 188 20.61 4.10 12.19
C LEU A 188 21.31 4.50 13.50
N SER A 189 20.53 4.93 14.50
CA SER A 189 21.02 5.22 15.86
C SER A 189 21.61 3.97 16.50
N ALA A 190 20.93 2.83 16.44
CA ALA A 190 21.46 1.58 16.99
C ALA A 190 22.77 1.15 16.31
N HIS A 191 22.91 1.37 15.00
CA HIS A 191 24.17 1.09 14.30
C HIS A 191 25.29 2.07 14.72
N ALA A 192 24.97 3.34 14.96
CA ALA A 192 25.91 4.29 15.54
C ALA A 192 26.37 3.85 16.94
N ASP A 193 25.45 3.38 17.78
CA ASP A 193 25.77 2.87 19.12
C ASP A 193 26.73 1.67 19.05
N LEU A 194 26.46 0.71 18.15
CA LEU A 194 27.35 -0.43 17.91
C LEU A 194 28.75 -0.03 17.44
N ALA A 195 28.87 1.08 16.71
CA ALA A 195 30.14 1.61 16.25
C ALA A 195 30.92 2.30 17.37
N MET A 196 30.23 3.02 18.27
CA MET A 196 30.83 3.60 19.47
C MET A 196 31.34 2.52 20.43
N GLU A 197 30.67 1.37 20.52
CA GLU A 197 31.16 0.19 21.25
C GLU A 197 32.46 -0.39 20.66
N MET A 198 32.81 -0.01 19.42
CA MET A 198 34.00 -0.45 18.70
C MET A 198 35.04 0.67 18.53
N ASP A 199 35.07 1.60 19.49
CA ASP A 199 36.04 2.70 19.58
C ASP A 199 35.97 3.73 18.44
N ILE A 200 34.88 3.76 17.65
CA ILE A 200 34.63 4.85 16.70
C ILE A 200 34.04 6.04 17.48
N LEU A 201 34.77 7.15 17.49
CA LEU A 201 34.36 8.35 18.21
C LEU A 201 33.06 8.96 17.62
N PRO A 202 32.17 9.52 18.46
CA PRO A 202 30.89 10.08 18.01
C PRO A 202 31.01 11.13 16.89
N GLU A 203 32.06 11.95 16.91
CA GLU A 203 32.36 12.97 15.89
C GLU A 203 32.66 12.38 14.50
N HIS A 204 33.01 11.10 14.44
CA HIS A 204 33.25 10.37 13.19
C HIS A 204 32.02 9.58 12.72
N ILE A 205 30.88 9.72 13.39
CA ILE A 205 29.63 9.03 13.02
C ILE A 205 28.62 10.06 12.57
N PHE A 206 28.13 9.93 11.33
CA PHE A 206 27.17 10.86 10.77
C PHE A 206 25.88 10.14 10.37
N ILE A 207 24.81 10.39 11.14
CA ILE A 207 23.46 9.90 10.83
C ILE A 207 22.78 10.91 9.89
N ALA A 208 22.98 10.72 8.59
CA ALA A 208 22.47 11.61 7.55
C ALA A 208 20.95 11.52 7.38
N LYS A 209 20.28 12.67 7.24
CA LYS A 209 18.93 12.73 6.66
C LYS A 209 19.00 12.76 5.14
N ARG A 210 17.92 12.35 4.47
CA ARG A 210 17.82 12.48 3.01
C ARG A 210 18.01 13.94 2.61
N GLY A 211 18.97 14.19 1.71
CA GLY A 211 19.31 15.51 1.22
C GLY A 211 20.42 16.21 1.99
N GLU A 212 20.81 15.76 3.18
CA GLU A 212 22.00 16.30 3.86
C GLU A 212 23.26 15.84 3.13
N THR A 213 24.22 16.74 2.95
CA THR A 213 25.51 16.45 2.32
C THR A 213 26.63 16.48 3.34
N VAL A 214 27.61 15.60 3.14
CA VAL A 214 28.84 15.52 3.92
C VAL A 214 30.02 15.58 2.97
N SER A 215 30.92 16.52 3.20
CA SER A 215 32.22 16.59 2.53
C SER A 215 33.23 15.78 3.31
N LEU A 216 34.17 15.14 2.62
CA LEU A 216 35.32 14.49 3.23
C LEU A 216 36.55 15.37 3.00
N GLU A 217 37.05 16.01 4.06
CA GLU A 217 38.22 16.89 3.99
C GLU A 217 39.32 16.34 4.89
N ASN A 218 40.51 16.07 4.32
CA ASN A 218 41.64 15.48 5.05
C ASN A 218 41.28 14.19 5.83
N GLY A 219 40.27 13.46 5.37
CA GLY A 219 39.77 12.24 6.02
C GLY A 219 38.82 12.48 7.18
N ASP A 220 38.34 13.71 7.40
CA ASP A 220 37.27 14.04 8.36
C ASP A 220 35.96 14.34 7.62
N MET A 221 34.85 13.90 8.20
CA MET A 221 33.52 14.20 7.68
C MET A 221 33.04 15.57 8.15
N ILE A 222 32.76 16.46 7.21
CA ILE A 222 32.29 17.83 7.48
C ILE A 222 30.89 18.00 6.87
N PRO A 223 29.86 18.35 7.66
CA PRO A 223 28.55 18.71 7.13
C PRO A 223 28.67 19.86 6.13
N SER A 224 28.25 19.65 4.88
CA SER A 224 28.52 20.56 3.77
C SER A 224 27.29 21.23 3.17
N GLY A 225 26.11 20.97 3.73
CA GLY A 225 24.87 21.61 3.35
C GLY A 225 23.71 20.63 3.13
N VAL A 226 22.74 21.10 2.36
CA VAL A 226 21.53 20.35 2.03
C VAL A 226 21.23 20.54 0.54
N ILE A 227 20.92 19.44 -0.13
CA ILE A 227 20.38 19.41 -1.48
C ILE A 227 18.90 19.03 -1.46
N GLN A 228 18.17 19.44 -2.50
CA GLN A 228 16.76 19.07 -2.64
C GLN A 228 16.64 17.55 -2.83
N ALA A 229 15.98 16.90 -1.86
CA ALA A 229 15.65 15.49 -1.90
C ALA A 229 14.18 15.32 -1.52
N GLU A 230 13.36 14.90 -2.47
CA GLU A 230 11.91 14.78 -2.29
C GLU A 230 11.42 13.38 -2.64
N ASN A 231 10.34 12.97 -1.97
CA ASN A 231 9.63 11.76 -2.33
C ASN A 231 8.74 12.06 -3.55
N VAL A 232 9.01 11.39 -4.66
CA VAL A 232 8.15 11.42 -5.85
C VAL A 232 7.15 10.28 -5.75
N MET A 233 5.86 10.63 -5.62
CA MET A 233 4.78 9.64 -5.58
C MET A 233 4.43 9.16 -6.99
N ILE A 234 4.08 7.89 -7.13
CA ILE A 234 3.65 7.28 -8.38
C ILE A 234 2.26 6.68 -8.16
N ASP A 235 1.29 7.06 -8.99
CA ASP A 235 -0.08 6.52 -8.95
C ASP A 235 -0.58 6.24 -10.37
N GLY A 236 -0.67 4.96 -10.73
CA GLY A 236 -0.99 4.52 -12.09
C GLY A 236 0.07 4.98 -13.10
N SER A 237 -0.35 5.74 -14.12
CA SER A 237 0.54 6.36 -15.10
C SER A 237 1.09 7.72 -14.65
N GLY A 238 0.59 8.26 -13.53
CA GLY A 238 1.02 9.54 -12.97
C GLY A 238 2.33 9.38 -12.20
N VAL A 239 3.31 10.24 -12.51
CA VAL A 239 4.59 10.34 -11.80
C VAL A 239 4.74 11.75 -11.29
N GLY A 240 4.76 11.93 -9.97
CA GLY A 240 4.91 13.23 -9.32
C GLY A 240 3.69 14.15 -9.39
N ASP A 241 2.57 13.69 -9.95
CA ASP A 241 1.29 14.42 -10.00
C ASP A 241 0.53 14.41 -8.67
N ILE A 242 0.87 13.47 -7.78
CA ILE A 242 0.30 13.37 -6.43
C ILE A 242 1.21 14.03 -5.40
N GLY A 243 0.80 15.22 -4.98
CA GLY A 243 1.40 15.92 -3.84
C GLY A 243 0.77 15.59 -2.48
N SER A 244 1.36 16.14 -1.42
CA SER A 244 0.89 15.99 -0.04
C SER A 244 -0.55 16.48 0.18
N VAL A 245 -1.01 17.46 -0.61
CA VAL A 245 -2.39 17.99 -0.56
C VAL A 245 -3.40 16.92 -1.00
N VAL A 246 -3.16 16.25 -2.13
CA VAL A 246 -4.04 15.20 -2.63
C VAL A 246 -4.11 14.03 -1.64
N LEU A 247 -2.99 13.67 -1.02
CA LEU A 247 -2.95 12.64 0.03
C LEU A 247 -3.73 13.05 1.29
N ARG A 248 -3.64 14.32 1.69
CA ARG A 248 -4.42 14.86 2.80
C ARG A 248 -5.92 14.79 2.51
N ASP A 249 -6.34 15.19 1.33
CA ASP A 249 -7.74 15.12 0.91
C ASP A 249 -8.23 13.67 0.91
N ARG A 250 -7.44 12.73 0.34
CA ARG A 250 -7.76 11.29 0.37
C ARG A 250 -7.90 10.79 1.81
N LYS A 251 -7.03 11.21 2.73
CA LYS A 251 -7.08 10.80 4.14
C LYS A 251 -8.38 11.25 4.81
N VAL A 252 -8.70 12.54 4.75
CA VAL A 252 -9.91 13.08 5.38
C VAL A 252 -11.17 12.45 4.77
N LEU A 253 -11.19 12.26 3.44
CA LEU A 253 -12.31 11.57 2.78
C LEU A 253 -12.45 10.11 3.21
N SER A 254 -11.35 9.42 3.49
CA SER A 254 -11.37 8.01 3.92
C SER A 254 -11.84 7.82 5.36
N GLU A 255 -11.59 8.80 6.24
CA GLU A 255 -11.93 8.76 7.66
C GLU A 255 -13.34 9.31 7.92
N ASP A 256 -13.64 10.49 7.34
CA ASP A 256 -14.85 11.25 7.68
C ASP A 256 -15.93 11.22 6.60
N GLY A 257 -15.58 10.80 5.39
CA GLY A 257 -16.48 10.85 4.24
C GLY A 257 -16.72 12.27 3.72
N ILE A 258 -17.67 12.39 2.79
CA ILE A 258 -18.01 13.65 2.11
C ILE A 258 -19.52 13.92 2.15
N PHE A 259 -19.86 15.19 2.26
CA PHE A 259 -21.21 15.72 2.22
C PHE A 259 -21.27 16.86 1.19
N ILE A 260 -22.06 16.68 0.14
CA ILE A 260 -22.16 17.60 -0.99
C ILE A 260 -23.52 18.27 -0.95
N ALA A 261 -23.57 19.60 -0.94
CA ALA A 261 -24.80 20.37 -0.99
C ALA A 261 -24.85 21.18 -2.29
N VAL A 262 -25.81 20.87 -3.16
CA VAL A 262 -25.98 21.54 -4.45
C VAL A 262 -27.21 22.43 -4.39
N ILE A 263 -27.09 23.70 -4.77
CA ILE A 263 -28.22 24.63 -4.83
C ILE A 263 -28.11 25.54 -6.06
N THR A 264 -29.24 25.96 -6.62
CA THR A 264 -29.25 26.90 -7.75
C THR A 264 -29.97 28.18 -7.37
N ILE A 265 -29.32 29.32 -7.59
CA ILE A 265 -29.81 30.65 -7.23
C ILE A 265 -29.82 31.58 -8.45
N SER A 266 -30.67 32.61 -8.42
CA SER A 266 -30.60 33.74 -9.34
C SER A 266 -30.02 34.93 -8.59
N LYS A 267 -28.87 35.43 -9.04
CA LYS A 267 -28.26 36.64 -8.47
C LYS A 267 -29.11 37.87 -8.74
N THR A 268 -29.66 37.98 -9.96
CA THR A 268 -30.48 39.12 -10.39
C THR A 268 -31.77 39.20 -9.59
N GLU A 269 -32.44 38.07 -9.39
CA GLU A 269 -33.72 38.01 -8.67
C GLU A 269 -33.54 37.79 -7.15
N ARG A 270 -32.28 37.64 -6.69
CA ARG A 270 -31.89 37.35 -5.30
C ARG A 270 -32.74 36.25 -4.66
N LYS A 271 -32.97 35.16 -5.39
CA LYS A 271 -33.81 34.05 -4.92
C LYS A 271 -33.24 32.68 -5.27
N ILE A 272 -33.63 31.67 -4.50
CA ILE A 272 -33.38 30.27 -4.85
C ILE A 272 -34.27 29.90 -6.04
N VAL A 273 -33.66 29.39 -7.11
CA VAL A 273 -34.36 28.93 -8.32
C VAL A 273 -34.62 27.43 -8.24
N SER A 274 -33.68 26.67 -7.69
CA SER A 274 -33.86 25.25 -7.35
C SER A 274 -33.42 25.01 -5.93
N LYS A 275 -34.29 24.39 -5.14
CA LYS A 275 -34.00 23.98 -3.76
C LYS A 275 -32.76 23.10 -3.70
N SER A 276 -32.12 23.13 -2.54
CA SER A 276 -30.91 22.38 -2.27
C SER A 276 -31.14 20.86 -2.41
N ARG A 277 -30.12 20.17 -2.93
CA ARG A 277 -30.03 18.72 -2.93
C ARG A 277 -28.73 18.32 -2.26
N VAL A 278 -28.84 17.44 -1.27
CA VAL A 278 -27.70 16.94 -0.52
C VAL A 278 -27.37 15.50 -0.92
N HIS A 279 -26.09 15.21 -1.05
CA HIS A 279 -25.55 13.90 -1.37
C HIS A 279 -24.40 13.57 -0.43
N THR A 280 -24.20 12.28 -0.15
CA THR A 280 -23.12 11.88 0.75
C THR A 280 -22.53 10.53 0.36
N ARG A 281 -21.23 10.35 0.65
CA ARG A 281 -20.48 9.10 0.50
C ARG A 281 -19.56 8.93 1.70
N GLY A 282 -19.48 7.73 2.27
CA GLY A 282 -18.58 7.41 3.40
C GLY A 282 -18.96 8.03 4.74
N PHE A 283 -19.94 8.94 4.80
CA PHE A 283 -20.34 9.60 6.04
C PHE A 283 -21.54 8.90 6.71
N VAL A 284 -22.72 8.87 6.11
CA VAL A 284 -23.92 8.19 6.69
C VAL A 284 -24.59 7.24 5.69
N TYR A 285 -25.28 6.22 6.22
CA TYR A 285 -26.11 5.34 5.39
C TYR A 285 -27.41 6.03 5.00
N VAL A 286 -27.50 6.44 3.74
CA VAL A 286 -28.60 7.27 3.22
C VAL A 286 -29.98 6.65 3.43
N LYS A 287 -30.12 5.32 3.34
CA LYS A 287 -31.43 4.66 3.49
C LYS A 287 -32.03 4.83 4.88
N THR A 288 -31.19 4.88 5.91
CA THR A 288 -31.63 5.03 7.31
C THR A 288 -31.55 6.47 7.81
N SER A 289 -30.94 7.38 7.04
CA SER A 289 -30.68 8.76 7.47
C SER A 289 -31.46 9.79 6.64
N ARG A 290 -32.66 9.44 6.16
CA ARG A 290 -33.45 10.28 5.25
C ARG A 290 -33.84 11.62 5.87
N ASP A 291 -34.21 11.63 7.15
CA ASP A 291 -34.60 12.85 7.85
C ASP A 291 -33.42 13.81 8.01
N LEU A 292 -32.25 13.30 8.42
CA LEU A 292 -31.00 14.07 8.45
C LEU A 292 -30.69 14.73 7.10
N MET A 293 -30.86 14.00 5.99
CA MET A 293 -30.64 14.55 4.65
C MET A 293 -31.67 15.62 4.30
N ARG A 294 -32.94 15.43 4.66
CA ARG A 294 -33.99 16.42 4.42
C ARG A 294 -33.75 17.69 5.22
N GLU A 295 -33.51 17.57 6.52
CA GLU A 295 -33.20 18.67 7.43
C GLU A 295 -31.94 19.44 7.02
N ALA A 296 -30.88 18.73 6.60
CA ALA A 296 -29.70 19.37 6.04
C ALA A 296 -30.03 20.18 4.78
N GLY A 297 -30.91 19.66 3.91
CA GLY A 297 -31.37 20.39 2.73
C GLY A 297 -32.16 21.65 3.10
N GLU A 298 -33.11 21.53 4.03
CA GLU A 298 -33.91 22.63 4.57
C GLU A 298 -33.00 23.72 5.17
N LEU A 299 -32.05 23.34 6.02
CA LEU A 299 -31.03 24.22 6.60
C LEU A 299 -30.22 24.98 5.54
N VAL A 300 -29.83 24.31 4.45
CA VAL A 300 -29.12 24.96 3.33
C VAL A 300 -30.01 26.00 2.65
N ASN A 301 -31.29 25.69 2.41
CA ASN A 301 -32.22 26.63 1.81
C ASN A 301 -32.40 27.86 2.70
N GLU A 302 -32.63 27.67 4.00
CA GLU A 302 -32.76 28.76 4.97
C GLU A 302 -31.51 29.63 5.06
N THR A 303 -30.33 29.00 5.10
CA THR A 303 -29.04 29.70 5.15
C THR A 303 -28.85 30.58 3.91
N VAL A 304 -29.20 30.05 2.73
CA VAL A 304 -29.07 30.78 1.47
C VAL A 304 -30.12 31.88 1.33
N ASP A 305 -31.38 31.63 1.66
CA ASP A 305 -32.43 32.64 1.61
C ASP A 305 -32.11 33.82 2.55
N LYS A 306 -31.63 33.52 3.76
CA LYS A 306 -31.15 34.53 4.70
C LYS A 306 -29.99 35.34 4.12
N TYR A 307 -29.01 34.69 3.49
CA TYR A 307 -27.88 35.39 2.87
C TYR A 307 -28.34 36.28 1.70
N LEU A 308 -29.24 35.78 0.83
CA LEU A 308 -29.76 36.52 -0.32
C LEU A 308 -30.60 37.76 0.05
N SER A 309 -31.22 37.75 1.23
CA SER A 309 -31.94 38.92 1.78
C SER A 309 -31.02 40.10 2.14
N GLY A 310 -29.71 39.87 2.26
CA GLY A 310 -28.70 40.90 2.51
C GLY A 310 -28.44 41.81 1.29
N LYS A 311 -27.69 42.90 1.52
CA LYS A 311 -27.37 43.90 0.47
C LYS A 311 -26.22 43.47 -0.43
N GLU A 312 -25.22 42.80 0.13
CA GLU A 312 -24.02 42.35 -0.59
C GLU A 312 -24.14 40.89 -1.02
N PHE A 313 -23.37 40.51 -2.04
CA PHE A 313 -23.38 39.15 -2.57
C PHE A 313 -21.95 38.75 -2.94
N ASP A 314 -21.42 37.77 -2.22
CA ASP A 314 -20.13 37.16 -2.48
C ASP A 314 -20.24 35.62 -2.55
N TRP A 315 -19.54 35.04 -3.53
CA TRP A 315 -19.59 33.60 -3.80
C TRP A 315 -18.83 32.76 -2.76
N ALA A 316 -17.75 33.30 -2.17
CA ALA A 316 -16.98 32.60 -1.15
C ALA A 316 -17.72 32.64 0.20
N GLU A 317 -18.34 33.77 0.53
CA GLU A 317 -19.13 33.94 1.76
C GLU A 317 -20.37 33.05 1.82
N ILE A 318 -21.17 32.97 0.74
CA ILE A 318 -22.34 32.08 0.71
C ILE A 318 -21.92 30.61 0.86
N LYS A 319 -20.82 30.20 0.20
CA LYS A 319 -20.26 28.85 0.33
C LYS A 319 -19.71 28.61 1.75
N GLY A 320 -19.08 29.61 2.35
CA GLY A 320 -18.64 29.57 3.76
C GLY A 320 -19.81 29.36 4.72
N SER A 321 -20.84 30.19 4.59
CA SER A 321 -22.05 30.14 5.42
C SER A 321 -22.74 28.78 5.36
N ILE A 322 -22.90 28.21 4.16
CA ILE A 322 -23.47 26.86 3.97
C ILE A 322 -22.61 25.80 4.67
N ARG A 323 -21.28 25.87 4.49
CA ARG A 323 -20.33 24.92 5.05
C ARG A 323 -20.33 24.96 6.58
N ASP A 324 -20.36 26.14 7.18
CA ASP A 324 -20.36 26.30 8.64
C ASP A 324 -21.68 25.84 9.27
N ALA A 325 -22.82 26.21 8.65
CA ALA A 325 -24.14 25.78 9.11
C ALA A 325 -24.28 24.25 9.05
N LEU A 326 -23.94 23.63 7.92
CA LEU A 326 -23.92 22.17 7.77
C LEU A 326 -22.91 21.51 8.72
N GLY A 327 -21.72 22.10 8.89
CA GLY A 327 -20.69 21.57 9.76
C GLY A 327 -21.15 21.46 11.21
N LYS A 328 -21.79 22.51 11.71
CA LYS A 328 -22.37 22.52 13.06
C LYS A 328 -23.49 21.50 13.20
N PHE A 329 -24.47 21.53 12.28
CA PHE A 329 -25.62 20.63 12.30
C PHE A 329 -25.21 19.14 12.24
N LEU A 330 -24.36 18.78 11.28
CA LEU A 330 -23.91 17.40 11.11
C LEU A 330 -23.11 16.91 12.32
N TYR A 331 -22.27 17.77 12.91
CA TYR A 331 -21.54 17.42 14.13
C TYR A 331 -22.48 17.28 15.33
N GLU A 332 -23.48 18.14 15.49
CA GLU A 332 -24.45 18.03 16.59
C GLU A 332 -25.19 16.70 16.55
N GLN A 333 -25.64 16.30 15.36
CA GLN A 333 -26.42 15.07 15.12
C GLN A 333 -25.59 13.80 15.14
N THR A 334 -24.34 13.83 14.65
CA THR A 334 -23.55 12.61 14.39
C THR A 334 -22.23 12.52 15.16
N LYS A 335 -21.78 13.63 15.78
CA LYS A 335 -20.45 13.80 16.37
C LYS A 335 -19.28 13.54 15.42
N ARG A 336 -19.53 13.63 14.11
CA ARG A 336 -18.54 13.45 13.04
C ARG A 336 -18.47 14.69 12.15
N LYS A 337 -17.35 14.91 11.47
CA LYS A 337 -17.08 16.11 10.66
C LYS A 337 -16.70 15.72 9.22
N PRO A 338 -17.68 15.46 8.33
CA PRO A 338 -17.38 15.13 6.95
C PRO A 338 -16.77 16.32 6.21
N VAL A 339 -16.09 16.05 5.10
CA VAL A 339 -15.73 17.10 4.14
C VAL A 339 -17.02 17.66 3.54
N ILE A 340 -17.30 18.95 3.75
CA ILE A 340 -18.49 19.61 3.22
C ILE A 340 -18.14 20.38 1.95
N LEU A 341 -18.78 20.02 0.83
CA LEU A 341 -18.59 20.63 -0.47
C LEU A 341 -19.89 21.34 -0.93
N PRO A 342 -20.00 22.67 -0.72
CA PRO A 342 -21.12 23.46 -1.23
C PRO A 342 -20.91 23.82 -2.70
N VAL A 343 -21.86 23.43 -3.55
CA VAL A 343 -21.90 23.73 -4.98
C VAL A 343 -23.08 24.67 -5.24
N VAL A 344 -22.78 25.94 -5.41
CA VAL A 344 -23.78 26.98 -5.69
C VAL A 344 -23.74 27.28 -7.18
N MET A 345 -24.86 27.04 -7.88
CA MET A 345 -25.03 27.28 -9.31
C MET A 345 -25.81 28.58 -9.54
N GLU A 346 -25.41 29.37 -10.54
CA GLU A 346 -26.16 30.55 -10.97
C GLU A 346 -27.11 30.21 -12.13
N ALA A 347 -28.40 30.45 -11.94
CA ALA A 347 -29.37 30.43 -13.02
C ALA A 347 -29.22 31.69 -13.86
N ARG A 348 -28.83 31.54 -15.12
CA ARG A 348 -28.77 32.66 -16.08
C ARG A 348 -30.11 32.87 -16.75
N GLN A 349 -30.52 34.12 -16.92
CA GLN A 349 -31.71 34.45 -17.71
C GLN A 349 -31.43 34.33 -19.23
N PRO A 350 -32.44 34.01 -20.05
CA PRO A 350 -32.30 33.93 -21.51
C PRO A 350 -31.76 35.21 -22.16
N GLN A 351 -32.01 36.38 -21.57
CA GLN A 351 -31.57 37.67 -22.10
C GLN A 351 -30.04 37.83 -22.11
N ASP A 352 -29.33 37.18 -21.18
CA ASP A 352 -27.86 37.18 -21.13
C ASP A 352 -27.21 36.24 -22.16
N LEU A 353 -27.94 35.19 -22.59
CA LEU A 353 -27.54 34.37 -23.73
C LEU A 353 -27.62 35.18 -25.04
N ASN A 354 -28.71 35.94 -25.23
CA ASN A 354 -28.90 36.77 -26.43
C ASN A 354 -27.87 37.90 -26.54
N LYS A 355 -27.49 38.56 -25.45
CA LYS A 355 -26.43 39.60 -25.46
C LYS A 355 -25.05 39.06 -25.87
N ARG A 356 -24.75 37.80 -25.60
CA ARG A 356 -23.50 37.15 -26.04
C ARG A 356 -23.54 36.77 -27.53
N TYR A 357 -24.69 36.31 -28.04
CA TYR A 357 -24.85 36.01 -29.46
C TYR A 357 -24.80 37.28 -30.32
N THR A 358 -25.39 38.39 -29.87
CA THR A 358 -25.31 39.67 -30.60
C THR A 358 -23.91 40.31 -30.54
N LYS A 359 -23.20 40.25 -29.39
CA LYS A 359 -21.80 40.71 -29.32
C LYS A 359 -20.84 39.91 -30.19
N LYS A 360 -21.03 38.59 -30.34
CA LYS A 360 -20.19 37.75 -31.22
C LYS A 360 -20.38 38.08 -32.71
N ASN A 361 -21.56 38.55 -33.11
CA ASN A 361 -21.87 38.91 -34.50
C ASN A 361 -21.49 40.35 -34.85
N HIS A 362 -21.30 41.24 -33.88
CA HIS A 362 -20.76 42.59 -34.14
C HIS A 362 -19.23 42.65 -34.26
N ASN A 363 -18.50 41.67 -33.72
CA ASN A 363 -17.04 41.55 -33.92
C ASN A 363 -16.64 40.75 -35.18
N LYS A 364 -17.59 40.51 -36.10
CA LYS A 364 -17.39 39.78 -37.37
C LYS A 364 -17.74 40.62 -38.62
N LYS A 365 -17.86 41.94 -38.47
CA LYS A 365 -17.94 42.87 -39.60
C LYS A 365 -16.72 43.76 -39.65
#